data_AF-A0A2N9NSU9-F1
#
_entry.id   AF-A0A2N9NSU9-F1
#
_cell.length_a   1.000
_cell.length_b   1.000
_cell.length_c   1.000
_cell.angle_alpha   90.00
_cell.angle_beta   90.00
_cell.angle_gamma   90.00
#
_symmetry.space_group_name_H-M   'P 1'
#
loop_
_entity.id
_entity.type
_entity.pdbx_description
1 polymer ?
#
loop_
_entity_poly.entity_id
_entity_poly.type
_entity_poly.pdbx_seq_one_letter_code
_entity_poly.pdbx_strand_id
1 'polypeptide(L)'
;MNGHHGLIDRVHQMREAGDSIDEIASALNISWDVLGRIVRRFETEAVLAARSSRFLETIRKANDLDKEWKVSYLVQALRPKAITQNALIHHYKWEERSAICLRQLMDLAISEEDHPRPGYQLTPLLRVRCVGIEGFWSLVSRLTQADLGERCNQEWKTRLERLRRCSRVVGGGGSWSKPCEPPADLLSLMATALP
;
A
#
# COMPACT_ATOMS: atom_id res chain seq x y z
N MET A 1 13.66 -21.03 4.88
CA MET A 1 12.38 -20.69 5.53
C MET A 1 11.27 -20.58 4.47
N ASN A 2 10.69 -21.69 4.00
CA ASN A 2 9.67 -21.71 2.92
C ASN A 2 8.41 -22.53 3.25
N GLY A 3 8.35 -23.22 4.40
CA GLY A 3 7.26 -24.16 4.71
C GLY A 3 5.90 -23.51 5.04
N HIS A 4 5.90 -22.31 5.63
CA HIS A 4 4.65 -21.66 6.06
C HIS A 4 3.85 -21.04 4.89
N HIS A 5 4.51 -20.47 3.89
CA HIS A 5 3.81 -19.93 2.71
C HIS A 5 3.24 -21.07 1.86
N GLY A 6 4.01 -22.15 1.64
CA GLY A 6 3.52 -23.32 0.89
C GLY A 6 2.36 -24.05 1.55
N LEU A 7 2.25 -24.03 2.89
CA LEU A 7 1.09 -24.58 3.59
C LEU A 7 -0.17 -23.73 3.34
N ILE A 8 -0.05 -22.40 3.44
CA ILE A 8 -1.16 -21.46 3.22
C ILE A 8 -1.67 -21.61 1.78
N ASP A 9 -0.77 -21.64 0.79
CA ASP A 9 -1.15 -21.77 -0.62
C ASP A 9 -1.87 -23.09 -0.92
N ARG A 10 -1.44 -24.20 -0.31
CA ARG A 10 -2.10 -25.50 -0.43
C ARG A 10 -3.49 -25.51 0.19
N VAL A 11 -3.67 -24.93 1.37
CA VAL A 11 -4.99 -24.78 2.00
C VAL A 11 -5.92 -23.97 1.08
N HIS A 12 -5.42 -22.90 0.46
CA HIS A 12 -6.21 -22.09 -0.47
C HIS A 12 -6.68 -22.89 -1.69
N GLN A 13 -5.76 -23.59 -2.36
CA GLN A 13 -6.07 -24.41 -3.54
C GLN A 13 -7.13 -25.48 -3.25
N MET A 14 -7.01 -26.17 -2.12
CA MET A 14 -7.98 -27.19 -1.72
C MET A 14 -9.35 -26.59 -1.40
N ARG A 15 -9.39 -25.42 -0.75
CA ARG A 15 -10.66 -24.70 -0.52
C ARG A 15 -11.32 -24.25 -1.81
N GLU A 16 -10.56 -23.78 -2.81
CA GLU A 16 -11.09 -23.41 -4.12
C GLU A 16 -11.59 -24.63 -4.92
N ALA A 17 -10.97 -25.79 -4.73
CA ALA A 17 -11.41 -27.06 -5.30
C ALA A 17 -12.73 -27.59 -4.67
N GLY A 18 -13.18 -26.98 -3.57
CA GLY A 18 -14.41 -27.36 -2.87
C GLY A 18 -14.19 -28.32 -1.71
N ASP A 19 -12.94 -28.62 -1.35
CA ASP A 19 -12.63 -29.56 -0.26
C ASP A 19 -13.16 -29.04 1.09
N SER A 20 -13.71 -29.97 1.86
CA SER A 20 -14.18 -29.73 3.22
C SER A 20 -13.01 -29.50 4.19
N ILE A 21 -13.31 -28.88 5.33
CA ILE A 21 -12.29 -28.60 6.34
C ILE A 21 -11.70 -29.92 6.89
N ASP A 22 -12.52 -30.98 7.01
CA ASP A 22 -12.09 -32.33 7.42
C ASP A 22 -11.07 -32.93 6.45
N GLU A 23 -11.33 -32.84 5.14
CA GLU A 23 -10.47 -33.37 4.08
C GLU A 23 -9.12 -32.65 4.05
N ILE A 24 -9.13 -31.32 4.20
CA ILE A 24 -7.91 -30.50 4.20
C ILE A 24 -7.07 -30.76 5.45
N ALA A 25 -7.69 -30.83 6.63
CA ALA A 25 -6.99 -31.11 7.88
C ALA A 25 -6.27 -32.46 7.83
N SER A 26 -6.96 -33.46 7.28
CA SER A 26 -6.44 -34.82 7.12
C SER A 26 -5.33 -34.89 6.08
N ALA A 27 -5.52 -34.27 4.90
CA ALA A 27 -4.55 -34.31 3.80
C ALA A 27 -3.25 -33.56 4.11
N LEU A 28 -3.33 -32.46 4.86
CA LEU A 28 -2.17 -31.64 5.22
C LEU A 28 -1.59 -31.97 6.59
N ASN A 29 -2.19 -32.90 7.33
CA ASN A 29 -1.82 -33.27 8.69
C ASN A 29 -1.67 -32.04 9.61
N ILE A 30 -2.66 -31.15 9.59
CA ILE A 30 -2.69 -29.92 10.39
C ILE A 30 -3.89 -29.93 11.34
N SER A 31 -3.75 -29.26 12.48
CA SER A 31 -4.85 -29.13 13.42
C SER A 31 -5.97 -28.24 12.89
N TRP A 32 -7.19 -28.52 13.35
CA TRP A 32 -8.38 -27.70 13.10
C TRP A 32 -8.19 -26.23 13.44
N ASP A 33 -7.48 -25.93 14.53
CA ASP A 33 -7.21 -24.55 14.94
C ASP A 33 -6.31 -23.82 13.95
N VAL A 34 -5.29 -24.50 13.43
CA VAL A 34 -4.36 -23.92 12.43
C VAL A 34 -5.10 -23.71 11.10
N LEU A 35 -5.85 -24.73 10.64
CA LEU A 35 -6.65 -24.64 9.43
C LEU A 35 -7.72 -23.54 9.55
N GLY A 36 -8.45 -23.50 10.67
CA GLY A 36 -9.47 -22.48 10.94
C GLY A 36 -8.90 -21.06 10.95
N ARG A 37 -7.69 -20.85 11.49
CA ARG A 37 -7.02 -19.54 11.41
C ARG A 37 -6.64 -19.16 9.99
N ILE A 38 -6.16 -20.12 9.18
CA ILE A 38 -5.79 -19.89 7.78
C ILE A 38 -7.04 -19.54 6.96
N VAL A 39 -8.11 -20.34 7.06
CA VAL A 39 -9.37 -20.12 6.35
C VAL A 39 -10.00 -18.78 6.72
N ARG A 40 -10.11 -18.47 8.02
CA ARG A 40 -10.64 -17.16 8.47
C ARG A 40 -9.82 -15.99 7.95
N ARG A 41 -8.49 -16.16 7.83
CA ARG A 41 -7.61 -15.13 7.27
C ARG A 41 -7.94 -14.88 5.80
N PHE A 42 -8.19 -15.92 5.00
CA PHE A 42 -8.60 -15.77 3.60
C PHE A 42 -9.97 -15.12 3.45
N GLU A 43 -10.95 -15.56 4.22
CA GLU A 43 -12.30 -14.98 4.19
C GLU A 43 -12.25 -13.49 4.57
N THR A 44 -11.48 -13.16 5.63
CA THR A 44 -11.27 -11.77 6.03
C THR A 44 -10.56 -10.98 4.93
N GLU A 45 -9.52 -11.54 4.31
CA GLU A 45 -8.78 -10.91 3.22
C GLU A 45 -9.67 -10.64 2.00
N ALA A 46 -10.53 -11.60 1.62
CA ALA A 46 -11.48 -11.47 0.52
C ALA A 46 -12.52 -10.37 0.80
N VAL A 47 -13.06 -10.32 2.02
CA VAL A 47 -14.00 -9.27 2.45
C VAL A 47 -13.33 -7.90 2.42
N LEU A 48 -12.09 -7.80 2.94
CA LEU A 48 -11.33 -6.55 2.93
C LEU A 48 -10.97 -6.11 1.51
N ALA A 49 -10.58 -7.04 0.64
CA ALA A 49 -10.30 -6.78 -0.76
C ALA A 49 -11.55 -6.27 -1.49
N ALA A 50 -12.69 -6.93 -1.34
CA ALA A 50 -13.95 -6.49 -1.93
C ALA A 50 -14.36 -5.08 -1.45
N ARG A 51 -14.18 -4.78 -0.15
CA ARG A 51 -14.45 -3.43 0.40
C ARG A 51 -13.50 -2.38 -0.18
N SER A 52 -12.22 -2.71 -0.28
CA SER A 52 -11.20 -1.86 -0.89
C SER A 52 -11.52 -1.58 -2.36
N SER A 53 -11.82 -2.60 -3.17
CA SER A 53 -12.20 -2.45 -4.58
C SER A 53 -13.42 -1.56 -4.76
N ARG A 54 -14.47 -1.71 -3.95
CA ARG A 54 -15.67 -0.84 -4.01
C ARG A 54 -15.33 0.62 -3.70
N PHE A 55 -14.44 0.87 -2.74
CA PHE A 55 -14.05 2.22 -2.39
C PHE A 55 -13.11 2.85 -3.42
N LEU A 56 -12.16 2.08 -3.95
CA LEU A 56 -11.30 2.52 -5.07
C LEU A 56 -12.14 2.86 -6.30
N GLU A 57 -13.19 2.10 -6.59
CA GLU A 57 -14.14 2.43 -7.67
C GLU A 57 -14.83 3.79 -7.43
N THR A 58 -15.12 4.11 -6.17
CA THR A 58 -15.73 5.40 -5.79
C THR A 58 -14.74 6.55 -5.97
N ILE A 59 -13.46 6.34 -5.64
CA ILE A 59 -12.38 7.28 -5.88
C ILE A 59 -12.19 7.49 -7.38
N ARG A 60 -12.10 6.40 -8.15
CA ARG A 60 -11.95 6.42 -9.60
C ARG A 60 -13.04 7.22 -10.30
N LYS A 61 -14.30 6.97 -9.94
CA LYS A 61 -15.45 7.71 -10.49
C LYS A 61 -15.44 9.18 -10.12
N ALA A 62 -14.95 9.53 -8.94
CA ALA A 62 -14.81 10.93 -8.55
C ALA A 62 -13.72 11.64 -9.37
N ASN A 63 -12.63 10.94 -9.71
CA ASN A 63 -11.52 11.45 -10.52
C ASN A 63 -11.03 12.85 -10.09
N ASP A 64 -11.03 13.07 -8.77
CA ASP A 64 -10.77 14.36 -8.15
C ASP A 64 -9.71 14.21 -7.06
N LEU A 65 -8.60 14.94 -7.24
CA LEU A 65 -7.44 14.96 -6.36
C LEU A 65 -7.74 15.63 -5.02
N ASP A 66 -8.64 16.60 -5.04
CA ASP A 66 -8.88 17.53 -3.94
C ASP A 66 -10.14 17.17 -3.13
N LYS A 67 -10.92 16.19 -3.63
CA LYS A 67 -12.02 15.60 -2.88
C LYS A 67 -11.50 14.93 -1.61
N GLU A 68 -12.08 15.35 -0.48
CA GLU A 68 -11.75 14.80 0.83
C GLU A 68 -12.44 13.45 1.09
N TRP A 69 -11.67 12.55 1.69
CA TRP A 69 -12.11 11.24 2.14
C TRP A 69 -11.71 11.05 3.59
N LYS A 70 -12.53 10.32 4.35
CA LYS A 70 -12.15 9.90 5.70
C LYS A 70 -10.82 9.16 5.65
N VAL A 71 -9.83 9.60 6.44
CA VAL A 71 -8.46 9.05 6.44
C VAL A 71 -8.47 7.53 6.53
N SER A 72 -9.25 6.98 7.47
CA SER A 72 -9.31 5.54 7.68
C SER A 72 -9.80 4.80 6.44
N TYR A 73 -10.76 5.35 5.69
CA TYR A 73 -11.29 4.70 4.50
C TYR A 73 -10.31 4.79 3.33
N LEU A 74 -9.68 5.95 3.14
CA LEU A 74 -8.70 6.14 2.07
C LEU A 74 -7.49 5.20 2.24
N VAL A 75 -6.90 5.16 3.44
CA VAL A 75 -5.73 4.31 3.70
C VAL A 75 -6.09 2.82 3.68
N GLN A 76 -7.26 2.45 4.22
CA GLN A 76 -7.75 1.06 4.17
C GLN A 76 -8.09 0.61 2.74
N ALA A 77 -8.52 1.52 1.86
CA ALA A 77 -8.79 1.19 0.47
C ALA A 77 -7.51 0.92 -0.31
N LEU A 78 -6.44 1.67 -0.05
CA LEU A 78 -5.13 1.46 -0.68
C LEU A 78 -4.39 0.24 -0.13
N ARG A 79 -4.65 -0.17 1.12
CA ARG A 79 -4.08 -1.38 1.73
C ARG A 79 -2.53 -1.44 1.69
N PRO A 80 -1.79 -0.41 2.16
CA PRO A 80 -0.36 -0.56 2.41
C PRO A 80 -0.14 -1.60 3.54
N LYS A 81 1.12 -1.94 3.84
CA LYS A 81 1.46 -2.81 4.98
C LYS A 81 0.71 -2.36 6.23
N ALA A 82 0.19 -3.31 7.02
CA ALA A 82 -0.69 -3.03 8.16
C ALA A 82 -0.08 -2.03 9.17
N ILE A 83 1.23 -2.10 9.41
CA ILE A 83 1.96 -1.16 10.26
C ILE A 83 1.91 0.26 9.68
N THR A 84 2.18 0.43 8.38
CA THR A 84 2.08 1.72 7.67
C THR A 84 0.65 2.25 7.69
N GLN A 85 -0.34 1.39 7.43
CA GLN A 85 -1.75 1.78 7.48
C GLN A 85 -2.12 2.35 8.85
N ASN A 86 -1.77 1.65 9.93
CA ASN A 86 -2.06 2.10 11.29
C ASN A 86 -1.29 3.39 11.61
N ALA A 87 -0.02 3.48 11.22
CA ALA A 87 0.80 4.66 11.42
C ALA A 87 0.19 5.91 10.77
N LEU A 88 -0.28 5.80 9.52
CA LEU A 88 -0.95 6.88 8.80
C LEU A 88 -2.25 7.31 9.48
N ILE A 89 -3.09 6.35 9.88
CA ILE A 89 -4.35 6.64 10.58
C ILE A 89 -4.06 7.36 11.91
N HIS A 90 -3.05 6.91 12.66
CA HIS A 90 -2.65 7.53 13.92
C HIS A 90 -2.03 8.92 13.72
N HIS A 91 -1.23 9.10 12.69
CA HIS A 91 -0.61 10.39 12.34
C HIS A 91 -1.66 11.47 12.13
N TYR A 92 -2.64 11.23 11.26
CA TYR A 92 -3.70 12.21 11.02
C TYR A 92 -4.67 12.36 12.21
N LYS A 93 -4.85 11.30 13.00
CA LYS A 93 -5.60 11.41 14.27
C LYS A 93 -4.92 12.39 15.23
N TRP A 94 -3.59 12.37 15.33
CA TRP A 94 -2.84 13.30 16.18
C TRP A 94 -2.84 14.73 15.64
N GLU A 95 -2.95 14.90 14.32
CA GLU A 95 -3.14 16.20 13.68
C GLU A 95 -4.60 16.68 13.71
N GLU A 96 -5.49 15.96 14.40
CA GLU A 96 -6.94 16.24 14.48
C GLU A 96 -7.63 16.30 13.10
N ARG A 97 -7.02 15.68 12.08
CA ARG A 97 -7.56 15.59 10.72
C ARG A 97 -8.32 14.29 10.53
N SER A 98 -9.64 14.41 10.36
CA SER A 98 -10.52 13.26 10.13
C SER A 98 -10.64 12.86 8.66
N ALA A 99 -10.37 13.81 7.75
CA ALA A 99 -10.42 13.62 6.30
C ALA A 99 -9.19 14.25 5.62
N ILE A 100 -8.79 13.65 4.50
CA ILE A 100 -7.72 14.14 3.62
C ILE A 100 -8.10 13.86 2.17
N CYS A 101 -7.52 14.62 1.24
CA CYS A 101 -7.65 14.35 -0.18
C CYS A 101 -6.51 13.47 -0.71
N LEU A 102 -6.63 13.00 -1.96
CA LEU A 102 -5.58 12.20 -2.60
C LEU A 102 -4.28 12.98 -2.76
N ARG A 103 -4.36 14.28 -3.10
CA ARG A 103 -3.18 15.14 -3.24
C ARG A 103 -2.36 15.15 -1.95
N GLN A 104 -3.00 15.36 -0.80
CA GLN A 104 -2.34 15.37 0.50
C GLN A 104 -1.65 14.03 0.82
N LEU A 105 -2.28 12.90 0.47
CA LEU A 105 -1.66 11.59 0.65
C LEU A 105 -0.48 11.37 -0.31
N MET A 106 -0.61 11.82 -1.55
CA MET A 106 0.47 11.80 -2.53
C MET A 106 1.63 12.71 -2.10
N ASP A 107 1.37 13.88 -1.50
CA ASP A 107 2.40 14.81 -0.99
C ASP A 107 3.16 14.21 0.18
N LEU A 108 2.44 13.48 1.03
CA LEU A 108 3.07 12.73 2.11
C LEU A 108 4.04 11.67 1.54
N ALA A 109 3.67 10.97 0.47
CA ALA A 109 4.52 9.96 -0.16
C ALA A 109 5.66 10.58 -0.99
N ILE A 110 5.35 11.46 -1.93
CA ILE A 110 6.30 12.12 -2.82
C ILE A 110 5.87 13.58 -2.88
N SER A 111 6.59 14.43 -2.15
CA SER A 111 6.28 15.85 -2.07
C SER A 111 6.51 16.54 -3.43
N GLU A 112 5.69 17.54 -3.72
CA GLU A 112 5.94 18.45 -4.84
C GLU A 112 7.12 19.40 -4.60
N GLU A 113 7.55 19.56 -3.35
CA GLU A 113 8.67 20.44 -2.98
C GLU A 113 10.01 19.81 -3.36
N ASP A 114 10.89 20.65 -3.92
CA ASP A 114 12.26 20.24 -4.23
C ASP A 114 13.13 20.28 -2.99
N HIS A 115 13.96 19.24 -2.82
CA HIS A 115 15.00 19.27 -1.82
C HIS A 115 16.14 20.19 -2.29
N PRO A 116 16.74 21.04 -1.42
CA PRO A 116 17.83 21.94 -1.81
C PRO A 116 19.06 21.24 -2.40
N ARG A 117 19.27 19.97 -2.04
CA ARG A 117 20.35 19.13 -2.56
C ARG A 117 19.88 18.36 -3.81
N PRO A 118 20.56 18.48 -4.96
CA PRO A 118 20.23 17.73 -6.17
C PRO A 118 20.22 16.21 -5.96
N GLY A 119 19.28 15.52 -6.61
CA GLY A 119 19.14 14.07 -6.56
C GLY A 119 18.47 13.54 -5.28
N TYR A 120 17.92 14.41 -4.43
CA TYR A 120 17.15 14.05 -3.23
C TYR A 120 15.67 14.34 -3.46
N GLN A 121 14.80 13.40 -3.11
CA GLN A 121 13.35 13.58 -3.12
C GLN A 121 12.82 13.69 -1.68
N LEU A 122 11.99 14.71 -1.45
CA LEU A 122 11.26 14.86 -0.20
C LEU A 122 10.12 13.84 -0.14
N THR A 123 10.11 13.07 0.95
CA THR A 123 9.20 11.98 1.25
C THR A 123 8.74 12.13 2.72
N PRO A 124 7.86 13.11 3.03
CA PRO A 124 7.44 13.41 4.40
C PRO A 124 6.94 12.20 5.19
N LEU A 125 6.41 11.18 4.51
CA LEU A 125 6.02 9.89 5.07
C LEU A 125 7.10 9.24 5.93
N LEU A 126 8.39 9.41 5.60
CA LEU A 126 9.50 8.85 6.39
C LEU A 126 9.68 9.54 7.76
N ARG A 127 9.00 10.67 8.00
CA ARG A 127 8.91 11.29 9.34
C ARG A 127 7.75 10.73 10.16
N VAL A 128 6.81 10.05 9.54
CA VAL A 128 5.69 9.43 10.25
C VAL A 128 6.24 8.30 11.12
N ARG A 129 5.98 8.38 12.42
CA ARG A 129 6.43 7.39 13.39
C ARG A 129 5.99 5.98 12.94
N CYS A 130 6.92 5.02 13.04
CA CYS A 130 6.75 3.63 12.61
C CYS A 130 6.69 3.40 11.09
N VAL A 131 6.93 4.42 10.26
CA VAL A 131 7.06 4.26 8.81
C VAL A 131 8.53 4.28 8.40
N GLY A 132 9.06 3.09 8.12
CA GLY A 132 10.39 2.92 7.51
C GLY A 132 10.34 2.90 5.98
N ILE A 133 11.48 2.62 5.35
CA ILE A 133 11.61 2.56 3.88
C ILE A 133 10.66 1.52 3.26
N GLU A 134 10.45 0.38 3.91
CA GLU A 134 9.49 -0.62 3.45
C GLU A 134 8.05 -0.12 3.50
N GLY A 135 7.73 0.68 4.51
CA GLY A 135 6.40 1.26 4.65
C GLY A 135 6.14 2.31 3.57
N PHE A 136 7.15 3.13 3.28
CA PHE A 136 7.14 4.05 2.14
C PHE A 136 6.91 3.31 0.82
N TRP A 137 7.75 2.33 0.48
CA TRP A 137 7.61 1.59 -0.77
C TRP A 137 6.29 0.82 -0.87
N SER A 138 5.77 0.34 0.25
CA SER A 138 4.45 -0.28 0.29
C SER A 138 3.35 0.70 -0.09
N LEU A 139 3.38 1.95 0.38
CA LEU A 139 2.38 2.95 -0.02
C LEU A 139 2.54 3.34 -1.50
N VAL A 140 3.77 3.61 -1.94
CA VAL A 140 4.07 3.94 -3.34
C VAL A 140 3.56 2.85 -4.27
N SER A 141 3.82 1.58 -3.95
CA SER A 141 3.37 0.44 -4.77
C SER A 141 1.85 0.39 -4.88
N ARG A 142 1.13 0.64 -3.78
CA ARG A 142 -0.34 0.63 -3.76
C ARG A 142 -0.94 1.79 -4.55
N LEU A 143 -0.35 2.99 -4.46
CA LEU A 143 -0.77 4.13 -5.27
C LEU A 143 -0.50 3.88 -6.76
N THR A 144 0.61 3.22 -7.12
CA THR A 144 0.94 2.87 -8.50
C THR A 144 0.03 1.79 -9.09
N GLN A 145 -0.41 0.82 -8.27
CA GLN A 145 -1.27 -0.29 -8.70
C GLN A 145 -2.75 0.09 -8.75
N ALA A 146 -3.18 1.08 -7.96
CA ALA A 146 -4.58 1.48 -7.91
C ALA A 146 -4.97 2.31 -9.14
N ASP A 147 -6.10 1.98 -9.75
CA ASP A 147 -6.75 2.86 -10.72
C ASP A 147 -7.55 3.93 -9.96
N LEU A 148 -6.96 5.13 -9.82
CA LEU A 148 -7.53 6.25 -9.06
C LEU A 148 -8.36 7.21 -9.94
N GLY A 149 -8.55 6.88 -11.23
CA GLY A 149 -9.10 7.78 -12.24
C GLY A 149 -8.01 8.53 -13.00
N GLU A 150 -8.32 8.92 -14.24
CA GLU A 150 -7.36 9.50 -15.20
C GLU A 150 -6.54 10.67 -14.64
N ARG A 151 -7.20 11.66 -14.03
CA ARG A 151 -6.57 12.87 -13.50
C ARG A 151 -5.67 12.55 -12.32
N CYS A 152 -6.15 11.71 -11.40
CA CYS A 152 -5.40 11.28 -10.23
C CYS A 152 -4.18 10.43 -10.62
N ASN A 153 -4.35 9.53 -11.59
CA ASN A 153 -3.28 8.67 -12.10
C ASN A 153 -2.21 9.51 -12.83
N GLN A 154 -2.60 10.53 -13.59
CA GLN A 154 -1.66 11.41 -14.29
C GLN A 154 -0.80 12.24 -13.31
N GLU A 155 -1.42 12.77 -12.26
CA GLU A 155 -0.70 13.44 -11.17
C GLU A 155 0.28 12.48 -10.49
N TRP A 156 -0.17 11.26 -10.17
CA TRP A 156 0.69 10.27 -9.56
C TRP A 156 1.89 9.89 -10.45
N LYS A 157 1.68 9.74 -11.77
CA LYS A 157 2.76 9.49 -12.74
C LYS A 157 3.80 10.60 -12.72
N THR A 158 3.38 11.87 -12.72
CA THR A 158 4.28 13.02 -12.63
C THR A 158 5.16 12.94 -11.38
N ARG A 159 4.59 12.56 -10.25
CA ARG A 159 5.34 12.38 -8.99
C ARG A 159 6.28 11.17 -9.04
N LEU A 160 5.85 10.06 -9.62
CA LEU A 160 6.71 8.88 -9.82
C LEU A 160 7.93 9.20 -10.69
N GLU A 161 7.79 10.04 -11.72
CA GLU A 161 8.94 10.45 -12.55
C GLU A 161 9.99 11.22 -11.73
N ARG A 162 9.56 12.11 -10.83
CA ARG A 162 10.47 12.81 -9.91
C ARG A 162 11.23 11.82 -9.04
N LEU A 163 10.51 10.84 -8.48
CA LEU A 163 11.12 9.78 -7.67
C LEU A 163 12.13 8.94 -8.47
N ARG A 164 11.90 8.66 -9.75
CA ARG A 164 12.88 7.92 -10.59
C ARG A 164 14.18 8.68 -10.85
N ARG A 165 14.11 10.02 -10.91
CA ARG A 165 15.27 10.87 -11.19
C ARG A 165 16.10 11.12 -9.93
N CYS A 166 15.61 10.75 -8.76
CA CYS A 166 16.34 10.92 -7.51
C CYS A 166 17.19 9.68 -7.20
N SER A 167 18.34 9.90 -6.55
CA SER A 167 19.19 8.82 -6.04
C SER A 167 18.87 8.51 -4.58
N ARG A 168 18.19 9.43 -3.87
CA ARG A 168 17.94 9.32 -2.44
C ARG A 168 16.58 9.91 -2.05
N VAL A 169 15.95 9.30 -1.06
CA VAL A 169 14.72 9.81 -0.42
C VAL A 169 15.02 10.29 1.00
N VAL A 170 14.30 11.32 1.43
CA VAL A 170 14.52 11.97 2.73
C VAL A 170 13.20 12.46 3.32
N GLY A 171 13.04 12.29 4.64
CA GLY A 171 11.82 12.71 5.34
C GLY A 171 11.65 14.22 5.50
N GLY A 172 12.74 14.98 5.49
CA GLY A 172 12.77 16.45 5.65
C GLY A 172 14.20 16.96 5.78
N GLY A 173 14.41 18.26 6.02
CA GLY A 173 15.75 18.89 5.99
C GLY A 173 16.81 18.35 6.97
N GLY A 174 16.44 17.54 7.98
CA GLY A 174 17.32 17.00 9.02
C GLY A 174 18.01 15.67 8.63
N SER A 175 19.05 15.78 7.81
CA SER A 175 20.28 14.94 7.74
C SER A 175 20.25 13.41 7.55
N TRP A 176 19.13 12.69 7.59
CA TRP A 176 19.13 11.25 7.22
C TRP A 176 18.34 10.99 5.94
N SER A 177 18.97 10.24 5.04
CA SER A 177 18.40 9.84 3.75
C SER A 177 18.64 8.36 3.53
N LYS A 178 17.83 7.77 2.65
CA LYS A 178 18.01 6.39 2.20
C LYS A 178 18.24 6.38 0.69
N PRO A 179 19.00 5.40 0.15
CA PRO A 179 19.02 5.16 -1.28
C PRO A 179 17.59 5.02 -1.82
N CYS A 180 17.33 5.66 -2.96
CA CYS A 180 16.07 5.50 -3.68
C CYS A 180 16.16 4.24 -4.54
N GLU A 181 16.01 3.08 -3.89
CA GLU A 181 16.03 1.77 -4.53
C GLU A 181 14.63 1.16 -4.45
N PRO A 182 13.82 1.28 -5.53
CA PRO A 182 12.49 0.69 -5.56
C PRO A 182 12.60 -0.85 -5.54
N PRO A 183 11.67 -1.54 -4.88
CA PRO A 183 11.52 -2.99 -5.00
C PRO A 183 11.37 -3.43 -6.46
N ALA A 184 11.85 -4.64 -6.79
CA ALA A 184 11.90 -5.13 -8.16
C ALA A 184 10.53 -5.18 -8.86
N ASP A 185 9.48 -5.54 -8.13
CA ASP A 185 8.08 -5.53 -8.58
C ASP A 185 7.60 -4.12 -8.94
N LEU A 186 8.00 -3.12 -8.14
CA LEU A 186 7.68 -1.72 -8.41
C LEU A 186 8.46 -1.17 -9.61
N LEU A 187 9.71 -1.60 -9.83
CA LEU A 187 10.49 -1.22 -11.02
C LEU A 187 9.77 -1.62 -12.31
N SER A 188 9.20 -2.83 -12.36
CA SER A 188 8.42 -3.29 -13.52
C SER A 188 7.17 -2.45 -13.75
N LEU A 189 6.42 -2.14 -12.68
CA LEU A 189 5.22 -1.30 -12.74
C LEU A 189 5.55 0.14 -13.15
N MET A 190 6.69 0.63 -12.71
CA MET A 190 7.20 1.92 -13.13
C MET A 190 7.55 1.90 -14.63
N ALA A 191 8.23 0.87 -15.12
CA ALA A 191 8.57 0.76 -16.54
C ALA A 191 7.33 0.77 -17.47
N THR A 192 6.21 0.16 -17.05
CA THR A 192 4.96 0.09 -17.83
C THR A 192 4.02 1.28 -17.67
N ALA A 193 4.24 2.16 -16.68
CA ALA A 193 3.36 3.30 -16.42
C ALA A 193 3.57 4.51 -17.36
N LEU A 194 4.54 4.44 -18.30
CA LEU A 194 4.80 5.46 -19.32
C LEU A 194 4.27 5.01 -20.69
N PRO A 195 3.75 5.93 -21.53
CA PRO A 195 3.43 5.64 -22.93
C PRO A 195 4.68 5.32 -23.76
#